data_AF-A0A6S7BQ17-F1
#
_entry.id   AF-A0A6S7BQ17-F1
#
_cell.length_a   1.000
_cell.length_b   1.000
_cell.length_c   1.000
_cell.angle_alpha   90.00
_cell.angle_beta   90.00
_cell.angle_gamma   90.00
#
_symmetry.space_group_name_H-M   'P 1'
#
loop_
_entity.id
_entity.type
_entity.pdbx_description
1 polymer ?
#
loop_
_entity_poly.entity_id
_entity_poly.type
_entity_poly.pdbx_seq_one_letter_code
_entity_poly.pdbx_strand_id
1 'polypeptide(L)'
;MAGDHDIPLGAHPVAEKRRRGRPRKPDTLTNAQRQAAFRARQKAADKSVTVTKNEHDELVRECERLRKELAKAREIAKPRVRMSSVGEPAASAVLVQQVPADEAESDDKRLLVTMNGREFFSLQRLEAHYGLPKRAVLERLIWWADRSVVQSFEHDDAAFHRYLNRITKNR
;
A
#
# COMPACT_ATOMS: atom_id res chain seq x y z
N MET A 1 -45.71 -69.79 24.17
CA MET A 1 -45.50 -68.32 24.24
C MET A 1 -44.01 -68.08 24.09
N ALA A 2 -43.61 -67.80 22.85
CA ALA A 2 -42.26 -67.43 22.47
C ALA A 2 -42.03 -65.94 22.78
N GLY A 3 -40.82 -65.60 23.21
CA GLY A 3 -40.41 -64.24 23.47
C GLY A 3 -38.89 -64.21 23.45
N ASP A 4 -38.34 -64.39 22.24
CA ASP A 4 -36.92 -64.28 21.94
C ASP A 4 -36.38 -62.95 22.48
N HIS A 5 -35.30 -63.03 23.25
CA HIS A 5 -34.53 -61.87 23.65
C HIS A 5 -33.73 -61.40 22.43
N ASP A 6 -34.34 -60.51 21.65
CA ASP A 6 -33.66 -59.73 20.62
C ASP A 6 -32.58 -58.86 21.27
N ILE A 7 -31.33 -59.32 21.21
CA ILE A 7 -30.14 -58.53 21.51
C ILE A 7 -29.92 -57.63 20.29
N PRO A 8 -30.12 -56.30 20.37
CA PRO A 8 -29.72 -55.44 19.27
C PRO A 8 -28.19 -55.44 19.22
N LEU A 9 -27.66 -56.15 18.23
CA LEU A 9 -26.28 -56.05 17.77
C LEU A 9 -26.01 -54.57 17.44
N GLY A 10 -25.36 -53.89 18.38
CA GLY A 10 -24.87 -52.55 18.18
C GLY A 10 -24.06 -52.53 16.90
N ALA A 11 -24.54 -51.77 15.92
CA ALA A 11 -23.82 -51.50 14.69
C ALA A 11 -22.49 -50.84 15.05
N HIS A 12 -21.43 -51.65 15.16
CA HIS A 12 -20.07 -51.14 15.28
C HIS A 12 -19.71 -50.50 13.95
N PRO A 13 -19.55 -49.17 13.85
CA PRO A 13 -19.02 -48.59 12.63
C PRO A 13 -17.61 -49.13 12.41
N VAL A 14 -17.42 -49.65 11.20
CA VAL A 14 -16.20 -50.21 10.62
C VAL A 14 -14.95 -49.52 11.17
N ALA A 15 -14.09 -50.33 11.80
CA ALA A 15 -12.82 -49.91 12.35
C ALA A 15 -11.94 -49.28 11.26
N GLU A 16 -11.89 -47.95 11.26
CA GLU A 16 -10.93 -47.20 10.48
C GLU A 16 -9.52 -47.56 11.00
N LYS A 17 -8.70 -48.17 10.14
CA LYS A 17 -7.39 -48.73 10.51
C LYS A 17 -6.50 -47.64 11.12
N ARG A 18 -6.42 -47.62 12.46
CA ARG A 18 -5.58 -46.70 13.25
C ARG A 18 -4.11 -46.95 12.95
N ARG A 19 -3.45 -46.05 12.22
CA ARG A 19 -1.98 -46.03 12.13
C ARG A 19 -1.41 -45.67 13.52
N ARG A 20 -0.33 -46.35 13.92
CA ARG A 20 0.39 -46.08 15.18
C ARG A 20 0.79 -44.59 15.25
N GLY A 21 0.41 -43.91 16.32
CA GLY A 21 0.75 -42.51 16.56
C GLY A 21 -0.24 -41.78 17.47
N ARG A 22 0.22 -40.68 18.07
CA ARG A 22 -0.56 -39.81 18.97
C ARG A 22 -1.90 -39.39 18.33
N PRO A 23 -3.01 -39.40 19.08
CA PRO A 23 -4.31 -38.94 18.57
C PRO A 23 -4.20 -37.55 17.93
N ARG A 24 -4.80 -37.40 16.75
CA ARG A 24 -4.88 -36.09 16.08
C ARG A 24 -5.79 -35.16 16.87
N LYS A 25 -5.45 -33.87 16.90
CA LYS A 25 -6.34 -32.85 17.46
C LYS A 25 -7.61 -32.76 16.59
N PRO A 26 -8.81 -32.68 17.19
CA PRO A 26 -10.09 -32.77 16.48
C PRO A 26 -10.26 -31.69 15.41
N ASP A 27 -9.60 -30.54 15.57
CA ASP A 27 -9.78 -29.37 14.69
C ASP A 27 -8.75 -29.27 13.56
N THR A 28 -7.91 -30.29 13.37
CA THR A 28 -6.86 -30.23 12.35
C THR A 28 -7.33 -30.75 10.99
N LEU A 29 -7.29 -29.90 9.97
CA LEU A 29 -7.56 -30.29 8.58
C LEU A 29 -6.70 -31.50 8.19
N THR A 30 -7.36 -32.49 7.60
CA THR A 30 -6.68 -33.66 7.04
C THR A 30 -5.77 -33.25 5.88
N ASN A 31 -4.75 -34.06 5.57
CA ASN A 31 -3.87 -33.79 4.44
C ASN A 31 -4.63 -33.74 3.10
N ALA A 32 -5.69 -34.56 2.95
CA ALA A 32 -6.56 -34.52 1.78
C ALA A 32 -7.29 -33.18 1.65
N GLN A 33 -7.84 -32.66 2.74
CA GLN A 33 -8.50 -31.35 2.78
C GLN A 33 -7.51 -30.22 2.51
N ARG A 34 -6.29 -30.29 3.08
CA ARG A 34 -5.22 -29.32 2.77
C ARG A 34 -4.87 -29.31 1.28
N GLN A 35 -4.72 -30.49 0.68
CA GLN A 35 -4.42 -30.61 -0.75
C GLN A 35 -5.57 -30.09 -1.62
N ALA A 36 -6.81 -30.35 -1.24
CA ALA A 36 -7.99 -29.85 -1.94
C ALA A 36 -8.08 -28.33 -1.90
N ALA A 37 -7.85 -27.72 -0.73
CA ALA A 37 -7.83 -26.26 -0.57
C ALA A 37 -6.71 -25.61 -1.40
N PHE A 38 -5.52 -26.22 -1.45
CA PHE A 38 -4.43 -25.74 -2.30
C PHE A 38 -4.79 -25.78 -3.79
N ARG A 39 -5.35 -26.91 -4.27
CA ARG A 39 -5.79 -27.04 -5.67
C ARG A 39 -6.89 -26.04 -6.03
N ALA A 40 -7.83 -25.78 -5.11
CA ALA A 40 -8.88 -24.79 -5.30
C ALA A 40 -8.31 -23.37 -5.44
N ARG A 41 -7.29 -23.02 -4.63
CA ARG A 41 -6.59 -21.72 -4.74
C ARG A 41 -5.86 -21.56 -6.07
N GLN A 42 -5.19 -22.61 -6.55
CA GLN A 42 -4.49 -22.57 -7.83
C GLN A 42 -5.47 -22.41 -9.00
N LYS A 43 -6.57 -23.17 -9.02
CA LYS A 43 -7.63 -23.00 -10.04
C LYS A 43 -8.26 -21.60 -10.06
N ALA A 44 -8.34 -20.93 -8.92
CA ALA A 44 -8.84 -19.56 -8.83
C ALA A 44 -7.81 -18.51 -9.29
N ALA A 45 -6.52 -18.82 -9.19
CA ALA A 45 -5.42 -17.95 -9.60
C ALA A 45 -5.14 -18.01 -11.12
N ASP A 46 -5.45 -19.13 -11.77
CA ASP A 46 -5.23 -19.35 -13.21
C ASP A 46 -6.29 -18.65 -14.12
N LYS A 47 -6.70 -17.43 -13.78
CA LYS A 47 -7.33 -16.54 -14.78
C LYS A 47 -6.21 -16.01 -15.68
N SER A 48 -5.87 -16.77 -16.71
CA SER A 48 -4.94 -16.34 -17.74
C SER A 48 -5.52 -15.09 -18.42
N VAL A 49 -4.99 -13.91 -18.08
CA VAL A 49 -5.27 -12.67 -18.82
C VAL A 49 -4.52 -12.76 -20.14
N THR A 50 -5.10 -13.48 -21.10
CA THR A 50 -4.63 -13.47 -22.48
C THR A 50 -5.11 -12.18 -23.12
N VAL A 51 -4.27 -11.13 -23.06
CA VAL A 51 -4.44 -9.96 -23.90
C VAL A 51 -4.24 -10.44 -25.34
N THR A 52 -5.27 -10.30 -26.17
CA THR A 52 -5.14 -10.67 -27.57
C THR A 52 -4.16 -9.69 -28.23
N LYS A 53 -3.31 -10.18 -29.15
CA LYS A 53 -2.23 -9.38 -29.77
C LYS A 53 -2.73 -8.03 -30.34
N ASN A 54 -3.98 -7.99 -30.78
CA ASN A 54 -4.62 -6.80 -31.34
C ASN A 54 -4.84 -5.69 -30.29
N GLU A 55 -5.29 -6.06 -29.09
CA GLU A 55 -5.49 -5.11 -27.97
C GLU A 55 -4.16 -4.54 -27.47
N HIS A 56 -3.11 -5.36 -27.46
CA HIS A 56 -1.77 -4.89 -27.12
C HIS A 56 -1.25 -3.84 -28.12
N ASP A 57 -1.41 -4.09 -29.42
CA ASP A 57 -0.95 -3.18 -30.47
C ASP A 57 -1.73 -1.85 -30.47
N GLU A 58 -3.01 -1.87 -30.10
CA GLU A 58 -3.82 -0.67 -29.89
C GLU A 58 -3.35 0.15 -28.68
N LEU A 59 -3.12 -0.50 -27.53
CA LEU A 59 -2.61 0.15 -26.32
C LEU A 59 -1.21 0.74 -26.53
N VAL A 60 -0.35 0.06 -27.30
CA VAL A 60 0.98 0.59 -27.65
C VAL A 60 0.88 1.87 -28.47
N ARG A 61 -0.01 1.90 -29.47
CA ARG A 61 -0.25 3.11 -30.28
C ARG A 61 -0.81 4.27 -29.45
N GLU A 62 -1.72 3.99 -28.54
CA GLU A 62 -2.29 5.00 -27.65
C GLU A 62 -1.23 5.54 -26.68
N CYS A 63 -0.39 4.67 -26.10
CA CYS A 63 0.75 5.08 -25.28
C CYS A 63 1.75 5.95 -26.05
N GLU A 64 2.06 5.61 -27.30
CA GLU A 64 2.95 6.41 -28.14
C GLU A 64 2.35 7.78 -28.46
N ARG A 65 1.04 7.85 -28.72
CA ARG A 65 0.33 9.10 -28.95
C ARG A 65 0.40 10.00 -27.70
N LEU A 66 0.07 9.46 -26.54
CA LEU A 66 0.11 10.20 -25.27
C LEU A 66 1.53 10.68 -24.94
N ARG A 67 2.56 9.87 -25.18
CA ARG A 67 3.96 10.29 -25.01
C ARG A 67 4.34 11.45 -25.92
N LYS A 68 3.86 11.46 -27.18
CA LYS A 68 4.09 12.57 -28.12
C LYS A 68 3.35 13.84 -27.69
N GLU A 69 2.12 13.72 -27.21
CA GLU A 69 1.35 14.86 -26.69
C GLU A 69 2.00 15.45 -25.43
N LEU A 70 2.47 14.59 -24.51
CA LEU A 70 3.20 15.00 -23.31
C LEU A 70 4.54 15.67 -23.66
N ALA A 71 5.27 15.15 -24.65
CA ALA A 71 6.50 15.78 -25.13
C ALA A 71 6.23 17.19 -25.69
N LYS A 72 5.18 17.36 -26.51
CA LYS A 72 4.77 18.68 -27.01
C LYS A 72 4.37 19.63 -25.88
N ALA A 73 3.58 19.16 -24.92
CA ALA A 73 3.19 19.97 -23.75
C ALA A 73 4.41 20.39 -22.91
N ARG A 74 5.41 19.51 -22.76
CA ARG A 74 6.69 19.82 -22.10
C ARG A 74 7.53 20.83 -22.87
N GLU A 75 7.58 20.76 -24.20
CA GLU A 75 8.30 21.76 -25.00
C GLU A 75 7.63 23.14 -24.92
N ILE A 76 6.30 23.20 -24.92
CA ILE A 76 5.55 24.46 -24.75
C ILE A 76 5.74 25.02 -23.33
N ALA A 77 5.79 24.16 -22.32
CA ALA A 77 5.95 24.54 -20.93
C ALA A 77 7.42 24.75 -20.51
N LYS A 78 8.40 24.58 -21.40
CA LYS A 78 9.81 24.83 -21.05
C LYS A 78 10.05 26.34 -20.91
N PRO A 79 10.36 26.86 -19.71
CA PRO A 79 10.90 28.20 -19.61
C PRO A 79 12.26 28.24 -20.32
N ARG A 80 12.49 29.28 -21.13
CA ARG A 80 13.81 29.57 -21.74
C ARG A 80 14.83 29.83 -20.62
N VAL A 81 15.47 28.77 -20.14
CA VAL A 81 16.60 28.87 -19.21
C VAL A 81 17.79 29.38 -20.01
N ARG A 82 18.16 30.64 -19.78
CA ARG A 82 19.45 31.20 -20.21
C ARG A 82 20.56 30.40 -19.53
N MET A 83 21.52 29.96 -20.32
CA MET A 83 22.71 29.28 -19.85
C MET A 83 23.57 30.23 -19.00
N SER A 84 23.95 29.78 -17.81
CA SER A 84 25.12 30.27 -17.08
C SER A 84 25.86 29.08 -16.45
N SER A 85 26.89 28.64 -17.17
CA SER A 85 28.18 28.08 -16.74
C SER A 85 28.36 27.39 -15.37
N VAL A 86 28.84 26.13 -15.47
CA VAL A 86 30.00 25.52 -14.76
C VAL A 86 29.90 25.22 -13.26
N GLY A 87 30.03 23.93 -12.91
CA GLY A 87 30.57 23.43 -11.63
C GLY A 87 29.73 22.34 -10.93
N GLU A 88 30.18 21.09 -10.97
CA GLU A 88 29.72 20.01 -10.07
C GLU A 88 30.27 20.17 -8.63
N PRO A 89 30.02 19.25 -7.67
CA PRO A 89 28.83 19.22 -6.83
C PRO A 89 29.23 19.37 -5.35
N ALA A 90 28.71 20.41 -4.68
CA ALA A 90 28.86 20.54 -3.24
C ALA A 90 27.48 20.69 -2.60
N ALA A 91 27.27 19.90 -1.54
CA ALA A 91 26.11 19.94 -0.68
C ALA A 91 25.75 21.38 -0.29
N SER A 92 24.45 21.65 -0.20
CA SER A 92 23.81 22.95 0.11
C SER A 92 23.42 23.78 -1.11
N ALA A 93 22.53 23.25 -1.95
CA ALA A 93 21.70 24.09 -2.81
C ALA A 93 20.52 24.63 -1.98
N VAL A 94 20.77 25.71 -1.22
CA VAL A 94 19.71 26.61 -0.77
C VAL A 94 19.21 27.34 -2.02
N LEU A 95 18.32 26.70 -2.77
CA LEU A 95 17.60 27.33 -3.87
C LEU A 95 16.42 28.10 -3.27
N VAL A 96 16.69 29.29 -2.73
CA VAL A 96 15.65 30.30 -2.49
C VAL A 96 15.25 30.82 -3.87
N GLN A 97 14.40 30.06 -4.56
CA GLN A 97 13.64 30.60 -5.67
C GLN A 97 12.36 31.19 -5.08
N GLN A 98 12.42 32.49 -4.75
CA GLN A 98 11.21 33.26 -4.54
C GLN A 98 10.47 33.35 -5.88
N VAL A 99 9.54 32.42 -6.08
CA VAL A 99 8.50 32.54 -7.11
C VAL A 99 7.59 33.70 -6.70
N PRO A 100 7.25 34.64 -7.59
CA PRO A 100 6.35 35.76 -7.28
C PRO A 100 5.05 35.23 -6.70
N ALA A 101 4.55 35.89 -5.67
CA ALA A 101 3.21 35.65 -5.14
C ALA A 101 2.21 35.99 -6.26
N ASP A 102 1.70 34.96 -6.93
CA ASP A 102 0.53 35.11 -7.77
C ASP A 102 -0.68 35.08 -6.83
N GLU A 103 -1.35 36.23 -6.74
CA GLU A 103 -2.52 36.47 -5.88
C GLU A 103 -3.76 35.75 -6.41
N ALA A 104 -3.71 34.43 -6.47
CA ALA A 104 -4.88 33.59 -6.36
C ALA A 104 -4.82 32.97 -4.97
N GLU A 105 -5.76 33.34 -4.13
CA GLU A 105 -5.93 32.95 -2.73
C GLU A 105 -6.19 31.43 -2.61
N SER A 106 -5.18 30.63 -2.97
CA SER A 106 -5.07 29.23 -2.61
C SER A 106 -4.44 29.23 -1.23
N ASP A 107 -5.05 28.57 -0.25
CA ASP A 107 -4.49 28.31 1.08
C ASP A 107 -3.22 27.40 1.04
N ASP A 108 -2.48 27.45 -0.07
CA ASP A 108 -1.28 26.69 -0.38
C ASP A 108 -0.12 27.20 0.46
N LYS A 109 -0.06 26.73 1.70
CA LYS A 109 1.09 26.92 2.58
C LYS A 109 2.23 26.03 2.09
N ARG A 110 3.38 26.64 1.80
CA ARG A 110 4.59 25.92 1.39
C ARG A 110 5.25 25.28 2.60
N LEU A 111 5.41 23.95 2.57
CA LEU A 111 6.15 23.19 3.58
C LEU A 111 7.53 22.80 3.02
N LEU A 112 8.59 23.23 3.69
CA LEU A 112 9.95 22.75 3.43
C LEU A 112 10.25 21.58 4.37
N VAL A 113 10.55 20.41 3.81
CA VAL A 113 10.85 19.20 4.60
C VAL A 113 12.27 18.73 4.32
N THR A 114 13.07 18.65 5.39
CA THR A 114 14.37 17.98 5.38
C THR A 114 14.19 16.54 5.87
N MET A 115 14.75 15.57 5.15
CA MET A 115 14.66 14.15 5.49
C MET A 115 15.96 13.43 5.14
N ASN A 116 16.29 12.34 5.84
CA ASN A 116 17.49 11.58 5.48
C ASN A 116 17.24 10.74 4.22
N GLY A 117 18.31 10.19 3.65
CA GLY A 117 18.25 9.43 2.40
C GLY A 117 17.27 8.26 2.46
N ARG A 118 17.18 7.57 3.60
CA ARG A 118 16.29 6.40 3.78
C ARG A 118 14.81 6.79 3.67
N GLU A 119 14.41 7.86 4.32
CA GLU A 119 13.04 8.37 4.29
C GLU A 119 12.69 8.89 2.89
N PHE A 120 13.64 9.52 2.21
CA PHE A 120 13.47 9.94 0.82
C PHE A 120 13.20 8.76 -0.13
N PHE A 121 13.96 7.66 -0.02
CA PHE A 121 13.70 6.44 -0.81
C PHE A 121 12.37 5.78 -0.46
N SER A 122 11.96 5.88 0.80
CA SER A 122 10.66 5.36 1.25
C SER A 122 9.52 6.14 0.60
N LEU A 123 9.65 7.46 0.53
CA LEU A 123 8.71 8.33 -0.16
C LEU A 123 8.61 8.00 -1.65
N GLN A 124 9.75 7.78 -2.33
CA GLN A 124 9.77 7.40 -3.74
C GLN A 124 9.09 6.04 -3.99
N ARG A 125 9.24 5.09 -3.06
CA ARG A 125 8.53 3.80 -3.14
C ARG A 125 7.03 3.97 -2.99
N LEU A 126 6.58 4.83 -2.08
CA LEU A 126 5.16 5.13 -1.88
C LEU A 126 4.56 5.84 -3.09
N GLU A 127 5.28 6.79 -3.68
CA GLU A 127 4.92 7.43 -4.95
C GLU A 127 4.71 6.39 -6.05
N ALA A 128 5.67 5.48 -6.25
CA ALA A 128 5.56 4.42 -7.25
C ALA A 128 4.41 3.45 -6.97
N HIS A 129 4.16 3.11 -5.70
CA HIS A 129 3.12 2.18 -5.31
C HIS A 129 1.71 2.75 -5.50
N TYR A 130 1.48 4.01 -5.12
CA TYR A 130 0.16 4.63 -5.18
C TYR A 130 -0.07 5.45 -6.46
N GLY A 131 0.96 5.68 -7.28
CA GLY A 131 0.88 6.50 -8.48
C GLY A 131 0.60 7.98 -8.19
N LEU A 132 0.93 8.44 -6.98
CA LEU A 132 0.67 9.81 -6.51
C LEU A 132 1.97 10.61 -6.45
N PRO A 133 1.94 11.92 -6.76
CA PRO A 133 3.13 12.76 -6.60
C PRO A 133 3.55 12.80 -5.14
N LYS A 134 4.85 12.96 -4.90
CA LYS A 134 5.48 13.10 -3.57
C LYS A 134 4.71 14.02 -2.61
N ARG A 135 4.24 15.18 -3.10
CA ARG A 135 3.43 16.14 -2.33
C ARG A 135 2.14 15.51 -1.80
N ALA A 136 1.36 14.86 -2.67
CA ALA A 136 0.09 14.23 -2.28
C ALA A 136 0.31 13.05 -1.30
N VAL A 137 1.42 12.32 -1.44
CA VAL A 137 1.80 11.29 -0.47
C VAL A 137 2.07 11.91 0.90
N LEU A 138 2.84 13.00 0.96
CA LEU A 138 3.11 13.71 2.22
C LEU A 138 1.84 14.27 2.86
N GLU A 139 0.98 14.94 2.09
CA GLU A 139 -0.29 15.47 2.58
C GLU A 139 -1.16 14.36 3.18
N ARG A 140 -1.22 13.20 2.51
CA ARG A 140 -2.01 12.06 3.00
C ARG A 140 -1.40 11.42 4.25
N LEU A 141 -0.08 11.36 4.34
CA LEU A 141 0.62 10.90 5.54
C LEU A 141 0.38 11.84 6.72
N ILE A 142 0.43 13.16 6.50
CA ILE A 142 0.13 14.17 7.52
C ILE A 142 -1.31 14.02 7.99
N TRP A 143 -2.27 13.92 7.08
CA TRP A 143 -3.67 13.71 7.42
C TRP A 143 -3.89 12.42 8.21
N TRP A 144 -3.22 11.32 7.83
CA TRP A 144 -3.34 10.07 8.56
C TRP A 144 -2.74 10.16 9.96
N ALA A 145 -1.58 10.80 10.10
CA ALA A 145 -0.94 11.03 11.39
C ALA A 145 -1.83 11.89 12.30
N ASP A 146 -2.36 13.00 11.78
CA ASP A 146 -3.30 13.86 12.50
C ASP A 146 -4.53 13.09 12.95
N ARG A 147 -5.16 12.33 12.04
CA ARG A 147 -6.31 11.48 12.38
C ARG A 147 -5.98 10.45 13.46
N SER A 148 -4.80 9.84 13.44
CA SER A 148 -4.36 8.91 14.48
C SER A 148 -4.18 9.58 15.84
N VAL A 149 -3.66 10.82 15.86
CA VAL A 149 -3.55 11.62 17.08
C VAL A 149 -4.95 11.97 17.59
N VAL A 150 -5.82 12.54 16.74
CA VAL A 150 -7.21 12.88 17.12
C VAL A 150 -7.95 11.64 17.63
N GLN A 151 -7.80 10.47 17.00
CA GLN A 151 -8.41 9.24 17.49
C GLN A 151 -7.88 8.81 18.87
N SER A 152 -6.63 9.14 19.20
CA SER A 152 -6.03 8.78 20.49
C SER A 152 -6.46 9.72 21.62
N PHE A 153 -6.74 10.98 21.31
CA PHE A 153 -7.14 12.01 22.29
C PHE A 153 -8.64 12.35 22.25
N GLU A 154 -9.38 11.78 21.30
CA GLU A 154 -10.78 12.07 21.01
C GLU A 154 -11.04 13.58 20.86
N HIS A 155 -11.87 14.17 21.74
CA HIS A 155 -12.17 15.61 21.82
C HIS A 155 -11.55 16.26 23.07
N ASP A 156 -10.66 15.58 23.79
CA ASP A 156 -9.97 16.16 24.95
C ASP A 156 -8.74 16.96 24.49
N ASP A 157 -9.02 18.15 23.94
CA ASP A 157 -8.00 19.12 23.53
C ASP A 157 -7.08 19.50 24.72
N ALA A 158 -7.60 19.46 25.95
CA ALA A 158 -6.82 19.73 27.13
C ALA A 158 -5.78 18.63 27.42
N ALA A 159 -6.11 17.35 27.16
CA ALA A 159 -5.13 16.26 27.23
C ALA A 159 -4.03 16.41 26.19
N PHE A 160 -4.37 16.80 24.96
CA PHE A 160 -3.39 17.05 23.91
C PHE A 160 -2.44 18.21 24.28
N HIS A 161 -2.97 19.33 24.77
CA HIS A 161 -2.15 20.45 25.23
C HIS A 161 -1.26 20.09 26.42
N ARG A 162 -1.73 19.25 27.37
CA ARG A 162 -0.89 18.71 28.45
C ARG A 162 0.25 17.85 27.91
N TYR A 163 0.00 17.02 26.91
CA TYR A 163 1.02 16.19 26.26
C TYR A 163 2.11 17.05 25.59
N LEU A 164 1.73 18.07 24.82
CA LEU A 164 2.70 18.98 24.19
C LEU A 164 3.57 19.70 25.23
N ASN A 165 2.95 20.23 26.28
CA ASN A 165 3.66 20.94 27.34
C ASN A 165 4.57 20.05 28.19
N ARG A 166 4.31 18.73 28.25
CA ARG A 166 5.21 17.77 28.90
C ARG A 166 6.50 17.59 28.11
N ILE A 167 6.41 17.52 26.78
CA ILE A 167 7.57 17.30 25.92
C ILE A 167 8.50 18.52 25.96
N THR A 168 7.95 19.72 25.98
CA THR A 168 8.75 20.96 26.00
C THR A 168 9.43 21.22 27.33
N LYS A 169 8.86 20.76 28.46
CA LYS A 169 9.46 20.91 29.80
C LYS A 169 10.64 19.97 30.07
N ASN A 170 10.77 18.89 29.31
CA ASN A 170 11.81 17.87 29.51
C ASN A 170 13.02 18.05 28.58
N ARG A 171 13.18 19.23 28.00
CA ARG A 171 14.26 19.58 27.09
C ARG A 171 15.04 20.76 27.64
#